data_AF-A0AA97A267-F1
#
_entry.id   AF-A0AA97A267-F1
#
_cell.length_a   1.000
_cell.length_b   1.000
_cell.length_c   1.000
_cell.angle_alpha   90.00
_cell.angle_beta   90.00
_cell.angle_gamma   90.00
#
_symmetry.space_group_name_H-M   'P 1'
#
loop_
_entity.id
_entity.type
_entity.pdbx_description
1 polymer ?
#
loop_
_entity_poly.entity_id
_entity_poly.type
_entity_poly.pdbx_seq_one_letter_code
_entity_poly.pdbx_strand_id
1 'polypeptide(L)' 'MVAGIIFDMDGVIVDTDYIDFQILTQFICSLTNGSVELSEEEAGLLVGSSYTSLHKTIKYLSETNLDLSPVASQLEKL' A
#
# COMPACT_ATOMS: atom_id res chain seq x y z
N MET A 1 26.23 -18.37 -24.50
CA MET A 1 24.90 -18.09 -25.08
C MET A 1 23.90 -18.20 -23.95
N VAL A 2 23.23 -17.10 -23.60
CA VAL A 2 22.25 -17.09 -22.50
C VAL A 2 20.95 -17.74 -23.02
N ALA A 3 20.44 -18.73 -22.29
CA ALA A 3 19.30 -19.56 -22.72
C ALA A 3 17.92 -18.95 -22.41
N GLY A 4 17.89 -17.80 -21.72
CA GLY A 4 16.68 -17.06 -21.40
C GLY A 4 16.99 -15.95 -20.39
N ILE A 5 16.16 -14.91 -20.39
CA ILE A 5 16.22 -13.83 -19.40
C ILE A 5 14.86 -13.78 -18.72
N ILE A 6 14.87 -13.76 -17.38
CA ILE A 6 13.67 -13.62 -16.57
C ILE A 6 13.62 -12.17 -16.12
N PHE A 7 12.49 -11.52 -16.39
CA PHE A 7 12.22 -10.15 -15.96
C PHE A 7 11.15 -10.19 -14.89
N ASP A 8 11.37 -9.40 -13.84
CA ASP A 8 10.33 -9.09 -12.88
C ASP A 8 9.23 -8.28 -13.58
N MET A 9 8.01 -8.32 -13.06
CA MET A 9 6.94 -7.49 -13.61
C MET A 9 7.01 -6.08 -13.02
N ASP A 10 7.13 -5.98 -11.70
CA ASP A 10 7.09 -4.72 -10.97
C ASP A 10 8.42 -3.96 -11.12
N GLY A 11 8.33 -2.70 -11.54
CA GLY A 11 9.50 -1.82 -11.71
C GLY A 11 10.40 -2.17 -12.91
N VAL A 12 10.11 -3.23 -13.65
CA VAL A 12 10.89 -3.67 -14.83
C VAL A 12 10.04 -3.71 -16.10
N ILE A 13 8.81 -4.24 -16.04
CA ILE A 13 7.88 -4.26 -17.17
C ILE A 13 6.74 -3.27 -16.94
N VAL A 14 6.23 -3.17 -15.71
CA VAL A 14 5.07 -2.37 -15.33
C VAL A 14 5.37 -1.59 -14.04
N ASP A 15 4.88 -0.35 -13.97
CA ASP A 15 4.92 0.47 -12.76
C ASP A 15 3.63 0.23 -11.95
N THR A 16 3.65 -0.85 -11.17
CA THR A 16 2.56 -1.20 -10.24
C THR A 16 2.62 -0.34 -8.98
N ASP A 17 3.80 0.11 -8.57
CA ASP A 17 4.02 1.02 -7.45
C ASP A 17 3.22 2.34 -7.59
N TYR A 18 3.18 2.92 -8.79
CA TYR A 18 2.38 4.11 -9.06
C TYR A 18 0.86 3.87 -8.96
N ILE A 19 0.39 2.69 -9.37
CA ILE A 19 -1.03 2.33 -9.26
C ILE A 19 -1.39 2.12 -7.80
N ASP A 20 -0.55 1.39 -7.06
CA ASP A 20 -0.72 1.16 -5.62
C ASP A 20 -0.73 2.48 -4.84
N PHE A 21 0.16 3.42 -5.19
CA PHE A 21 0.16 4.78 -4.64
C PHE A 21 -1.20 5.46 -4.80
N GLN A 22 -1.77 5.45 -6.01
CA GLN A 22 -3.05 6.10 -6.28
C GLN A 22 -4.20 5.44 -5.51
N ILE A 23 -4.26 4.11 -5.51
CA ILE A 23 -5.33 3.35 -4.84
C ILE A 23 -5.27 3.57 -3.31
N LEU A 24 -4.09 3.45 -2.71
CA LEU A 24 -3.92 3.57 -1.26
C LEU A 24 -4.17 4.99 -0.77
N THR A 25 -3.75 6.00 -1.53
CA THR A 25 -4.05 7.41 -1.23
C THR A 25 -5.55 7.67 -1.27
N GLN A 26 -6.25 7.21 -2.31
CA GLN A 26 -7.69 7.34 -2.41
C GLN A 26 -8.43 6.61 -1.28
N PHE A 27 -7.94 5.41 -0.91
CA PHE A 27 -8.52 4.64 0.17
C PHE A 27 -8.44 5.39 1.51
N ILE A 28 -7.28 5.96 1.87
CA ILE A 28 -7.13 6.72 3.12
C ILE A 28 -8.00 7.99 3.08
N CYS A 29 -8.03 8.73 1.98
CA CYS A 29 -8.92 9.89 1.83
C CYS A 29 -10.39 9.49 2.01
N SER A 30 -10.80 8.31 1.53
CA SER A 30 -12.16 7.80 1.71
C SER A 30 -12.48 7.43 3.16
N LEU A 31 -11.50 6.93 3.92
CA LEU A 31 -11.65 6.60 5.34
C LEU A 31 -11.76 7.84 6.24
N THR A 32 -11.12 8.93 5.83
CA THR A 32 -11.08 10.19 6.60
C THR A 32 -12.14 11.20 6.15
N ASN A 33 -13.06 10.81 5.25
CA ASN A 33 -14.02 11.73 4.61
C ASN A 33 -13.34 12.96 3.98
N GLY A 34 -12.09 12.82 3.50
CA GLY A 34 -11.30 13.89 2.91
C GLY A 34 -10.73 14.89 3.94
N SER A 35 -10.72 14.58 5.24
CA SER A 35 -10.12 15.46 6.25
C SER A 35 -8.59 15.38 6.31
N VAL A 36 -8.01 14.31 5.75
CA VAL A 36 -6.57 14.09 5.70
C VAL A 36 -6.13 14.15 4.25
N GLU A 37 -5.38 15.19 3.89
CA GLU A 37 -4.57 15.22 2.67
C GLU A 37 -3.21 14.63 3.01
N LEU A 38 -2.90 13.47 2.41
CA LEU A 38 -1.57 12.86 2.53
C LEU A 38 -0.59 13.62 1.64
N SER A 39 0.58 13.94 2.19
CA SER A 39 1.72 14.37 1.38
C SER A 39 2.24 13.23 0.51
N GLU A 40 2.94 13.56 -0.59
CA GLU A 40 3.59 12.56 -1.44
C GLU A 40 4.59 11.69 -0.65
N GLU A 41 5.26 12.24 0.36
CA GLU A 41 6.18 11.48 1.22
C GLU A 41 5.43 10.46 2.09
N GLU A 42 4.30 10.84 2.68
CA GLU A 42 3.47 9.95 3.51
C GLU A 42 2.78 8.87 2.67
N ALA A 43 2.29 9.23 1.49
CA ALA A 43 1.72 8.28 0.55
C ALA A 43 2.79 7.35 -0.02
N GLY A 44 4.03 7.82 -0.19
CA GLY A 44 5.19 7.00 -0.56
C GLY A 44 5.54 5.92 0.47
N LEU A 45 5.26 6.13 1.76
CA LEU A 45 5.46 5.11 2.81
C LEU A 45 4.51 3.91 2.66
N LEU A 46 3.41 4.06 1.91
CA LEU A 46 2.43 3.00 1.69
C LEU A 46 2.85 2.03 0.58
N VAL A 47 3.63 2.52 -0.39
CA VAL A 47 4.07 1.76 -1.56
C VAL A 47 5.28 0.89 -1.19
N GLY A 48 5.30 -0.36 -1.67
CA GLY A 48 6.38 -1.31 -1.36
C GLY A 48 6.45 -1.78 0.11
N SER A 49 5.53 -1.32 0.97
CA SER A 49 5.42 -1.78 2.35
C SER A 49 4.89 -3.21 2.42
N SER A 50 5.45 -4.03 3.31
CA SER A 50 4.85 -5.34 3.62
C SER A 50 3.42 -5.16 4.14
N TYR A 51 2.55 -6.15 3.93
CA TYR A 51 1.17 -6.11 4.44
C TYR A 51 1.07 -5.84 5.95
N THR A 52 2.04 -6.33 6.71
CA THR A 52 2.16 -6.09 8.16
C THR A 52 2.57 -4.65 8.52
N SER A 53 3.34 -3.97 7.66
CA SER A 53 3.66 -2.55 7.83
C SER A 53 2.54 -1.68 7.30
N LEU A 54 1.96 -2.03 6.15
CA LEU A 54 0.88 -1.32 5.48
C LEU A 54 -0.32 -1.09 6.42
N HIS A 55 -0.79 -2.12 7.13
CA HIS A 55 -1.93 -1.95 8.03
C HIS A 55 -1.63 -0.99 9.20
N LYS A 56 -0.39 -0.97 9.70
CA LYS A 56 0.02 -0.05 10.78
C LYS A 56 0.06 1.37 10.27
N THR A 57 0.61 1.57 9.08
CA THR A 57 0.70 2.88 8.42
C THR A 57 -0.69 3.41 8.09
N ILE A 58 -1.60 2.60 7.56
CA ILE A 58 -3.00 3.00 7.32
C ILE A 58 -3.70 3.39 8.63
N LYS A 59 -3.50 2.63 9.71
CA LYS A 59 -4.07 2.96 11.03
C LYS A 59 -3.54 4.27 11.58
N TYR A 60 -2.24 4.51 11.42
CA TYR A 60 -1.58 5.73 11.85
C TYR A 60 -2.10 6.94 11.06
N LEU A 61 -2.19 6.83 9.73
CA LEU A 61 -2.55 7.93 8.83
C LEU A 61 -4.05 8.24 8.81
N SER A 62 -4.91 7.25 9.00
CA SER A 62 -6.36 7.48 8.98
C SER A 62 -6.89 8.10 10.27
N GLU A 63 -6.11 8.14 11.34
CA GLU A 63 -6.52 8.57 12.70
C GLU A 63 -7.82 7.90 13.20
N THR A 64 -8.25 6.82 12.54
CA THR A 64 -9.48 6.12 12.85
C THR A 64 -9.20 5.04 13.87
N ASN A 65 -10.17 4.82 14.78
CA ASN A 65 -10.12 3.71 15.72
C ASN A 65 -10.58 2.39 15.05
N LEU A 66 -10.13 2.16 13.81
CA LEU A 66 -10.49 0.98 13.02
C LEU A 66 -9.76 -0.23 13.57
N ASP A 67 -10.53 -1.26 13.91
CA ASP A 67 -9.99 -2.56 14.25
C ASP A 67 -9.60 -3.31 12.97
N LEU A 68 -8.31 -3.28 12.64
CA LEU A 68 -7.73 -3.93 11.48
C LEU A 68 -7.23 -5.37 11.78
N SER A 69 -7.44 -5.86 13.01
CA SER A 69 -7.09 -7.24 13.41
C SER A 69 -7.67 -8.32 12.47
N PRO A 70 -8.92 -8.20 11.98
CA PRO A 70 -9.49 -9.18 11.05
C PRO A 70 -8.75 -9.23 9.72
N VAL A 71 -8.32 -8.07 9.21
CA VAL A 71 -7.60 -7.93 7.93
C VAL A 71 -6.20 -8.53 8.04
N ALA A 72 -5.48 -8.24 9.13
CA ALA A 72 -4.15 -8.81 9.39
C ALA A 72 -4.20 -10.35 9.44
N SER A 73 -5.23 -10.92 10.09
CA SER A 73 -5.39 -12.38 10.21
C SER A 73 -5.70 -13.08 8.88
N GLN A 74 -6.20 -12.35 7.88
CA GLN A 74 -6.47 -12.87 6.53
C GLN A 74 -5.21 -12.79 5.66
N LEU A 75 -4.42 -11.72 5.81
CA LEU A 75 -3.19 -11.50 5.06
C LEU A 75 -2.05 -12.44 5.49
N GLU A 76 -2.00 -12.87 6.75
CA GLU A 76 -1.03 -13.88 7.22
C GLU A 76 -1.30 -15.31 6.70
N LYS A 77 -2.46 -15.56 6.08
CA LYS A 77 -2.83 -16.86 5.54
C LYS A 77 -2.48 -17.04 4.06
N LEU A 78 -2.05 -15.97 3.39
CA LEU A 78 -1.59 -15.94 1.99
C LEU A 78 -0.08 -16.17 1.93
#